data_AF-A0A9P9RK07-F1
#
_entry.id   AF-A0A9P9RK07-F1
#
_cell.length_a   1.000
_cell.length_b   1.000
_cell.length_c   1.000
_cell.angle_alpha   90.00
_cell.angle_beta   90.00
_cell.angle_gamma   90.00
#
_symmetry.space_group_name_H-M   'P 1'
#
loop_
_entity.id
_entity.type
_entity.pdbx_description
1 polymer ?
#
loop_
_entity_poly.entity_id
_entity_poly.type
_entity_poly.pdbx_seq_one_letter_code
_entity_poly.pdbx_strand_id
1 'polypeptide(L)'
;MDSFKNMSHTVMDSHIELGRSWVTVMCRATRFHITVSHKDIRESCFGTEYSEMVAKAIDDDDEEYHDLLCEWIVDPCLSYFRESTLNVPKEITFKDFYDPPTHHLKLLVSGSSLYPKATRDRGTMNAFHLMIPSRELPPFAEVPRSKASDLRIISDTKWDDYMSEIPQKAITSDGTSRFFKPADDKKQLLREVDMHLRIREAGLRDTIKVANLHSIVVSDDAKMTIGLLFDLIPSTGDSLYTHKNSALASQYHARWKQQVTATVEQLHSHNLVWGDVHPGNIVIDTSFNAWVVDFGGGSIVEFVPRKKAGTKDGDWQGVGKIFDEWILENNDSDHHVE
;
A
#
# COMPACT_ATOMS: atom_id res chain seq x y z
N MET A 1 7.87 -1.26 25.29
CA MET A 1 8.87 -2.27 24.88
C MET A 1 9.58 -1.69 23.68
N ASP A 2 10.91 -1.60 23.69
CA ASP A 2 11.68 -1.08 22.55
C ASP A 2 11.37 -1.93 21.30
N SER A 3 10.67 -1.34 20.32
CA SER A 3 10.44 -1.92 18.99
C SER A 3 11.76 -2.24 18.27
N PHE A 4 12.89 -1.70 18.73
CA PHE A 4 14.23 -2.01 18.22
C PHE A 4 14.72 -3.44 18.50
N LYS A 5 14.07 -4.21 19.38
CA LYS A 5 14.46 -5.61 19.67
C LYS A 5 14.01 -6.62 18.61
N ASN A 6 12.86 -6.39 17.96
CA ASN A 6 12.42 -7.20 16.82
C ASN A 6 12.65 -6.39 15.55
N MET A 7 13.72 -6.74 14.83
CA MET A 7 14.00 -6.16 13.52
C MET A 7 13.03 -6.79 12.52
N SER A 8 12.20 -5.97 11.87
CA SER A 8 11.35 -6.41 10.78
C SER A 8 11.89 -5.88 9.45
N HIS A 9 11.40 -6.46 8.35
CA HIS A 9 11.74 -6.06 7.00
C HIS A 9 10.51 -6.23 6.12
N THR A 10 10.50 -5.52 4.99
CA THR A 10 9.43 -5.60 4.01
C THR A 10 10.04 -5.86 2.64
N VAL A 11 9.60 -6.93 1.98
CA VAL A 11 9.93 -7.17 0.57
C VAL A 11 9.19 -6.14 -0.27
N MET A 12 9.93 -5.33 -1.02
CA MET A 12 9.40 -4.22 -1.82
C MET A 12 9.20 -4.60 -3.29
N ASP A 13 10.05 -5.49 -3.80
CA ASP A 13 10.04 -5.94 -5.19
C ASP A 13 10.91 -7.20 -5.30
N SER A 14 10.61 -8.07 -6.25
CA SER A 14 11.33 -9.32 -6.47
C SER A 14 11.30 -9.72 -7.94
N HIS A 15 12.25 -10.57 -8.30
CA HIS A 15 12.24 -11.27 -9.58
C HIS A 15 12.79 -12.66 -9.38
N ILE A 16 11.98 -13.65 -9.78
CA ILE A 16 12.29 -15.05 -9.59
C ILE A 16 12.58 -15.71 -10.94
N GLU A 17 13.81 -16.20 -11.09
CA GLU A 17 14.24 -17.00 -12.23
C GLU A 17 15.32 -18.00 -11.80
N LEU A 18 15.29 -19.21 -12.36
CA LEU A 18 16.25 -20.26 -12.03
C LEU A 18 17.70 -19.84 -12.29
N GLY A 19 17.96 -19.08 -13.36
CA GLY A 19 19.32 -18.60 -13.64
C GLY A 19 19.83 -17.62 -12.58
N ARG A 20 18.96 -16.70 -12.16
CA ARG A 20 19.26 -15.64 -11.21
C ARG A 20 17.98 -14.98 -10.70
N SER A 21 17.78 -15.02 -9.38
CA SER A 21 16.73 -14.25 -8.71
C SER A 21 17.32 -13.03 -7.98
N TRP A 22 16.45 -12.07 -7.68
CA TRP A 22 16.75 -10.97 -6.78
C TRP A 22 15.54 -10.57 -5.96
N VAL A 23 15.80 -10.00 -4.78
CA VAL A 23 14.80 -9.47 -3.85
C VAL A 23 15.29 -8.10 -3.38
N THR A 24 14.40 -7.12 -3.41
CA THR A 24 14.64 -5.78 -2.86
C THR A 24 13.84 -5.64 -1.57
N VAL A 25 14.52 -5.31 -0.48
CA VAL A 25 13.96 -5.27 0.87
C VAL A 25 14.20 -3.90 1.49
N MET A 26 13.19 -3.39 2.19
CA MET A 26 13.34 -2.25 3.09
C MET A 26 13.49 -2.77 4.52
N CYS A 27 14.50 -2.29 5.23
CA CYS A 27 14.66 -2.51 6.65
C CYS A 27 15.22 -1.24 7.29
N ARG A 28 14.49 -0.65 8.23
CA ARG A 28 14.91 0.55 8.97
C ARG A 28 15.40 1.67 8.04
N ALA A 29 14.57 2.10 7.10
CA ALA A 29 14.83 3.14 6.11
C ALA A 29 16.15 2.94 5.33
N THR A 30 16.55 1.68 5.16
CA THR A 30 17.71 1.26 4.40
C THR A 30 17.26 0.17 3.44
N ARG A 31 17.67 0.31 2.17
CA ARG A 31 17.30 -0.64 1.12
C ARG A 31 18.39 -1.66 0.89
N PHE A 32 18.01 -2.93 0.78
CA PHE A 32 18.90 -4.03 0.46
C PHE A 32 18.44 -4.70 -0.81
N HIS A 33 19.30 -4.72 -1.83
CA HIS A 33 19.06 -5.45 -3.06
C HIS A 33 19.91 -6.72 -3.05
N ILE A 34 19.27 -7.85 -2.83
CA ILE A 34 19.91 -9.16 -2.66
C ILE A 34 19.78 -9.94 -3.95
N THR A 35 20.89 -10.50 -4.41
CA THR A 35 20.94 -11.33 -5.62
C THR A 35 21.42 -12.72 -5.28
N VAL A 36 20.79 -13.73 -5.88
CA VAL A 36 21.24 -15.12 -5.86
C VAL A 36 21.36 -15.60 -7.30
N SER A 37 22.46 -16.29 -7.62
CA SER A 37 22.59 -16.93 -8.93
C SER A 37 22.87 -18.40 -8.71
N HIS A 38 22.11 -19.24 -9.41
CA HIS A 38 22.27 -20.68 -9.32
C HIS A 38 23.71 -21.11 -9.62
N LYS A 39 24.41 -20.44 -10.56
CA LYS A 39 25.82 -20.73 -10.85
C LYS A 39 26.74 -20.66 -9.63
N ASP A 40 26.47 -19.75 -8.70
CA ASP A 40 27.32 -19.53 -7.52
C ASP A 40 27.02 -20.50 -6.37
N ILE A 41 25.88 -21.19 -6.41
CA ILE A 41 25.42 -22.08 -5.33
C ILE A 41 25.19 -23.54 -5.76
N ARG A 42 25.19 -23.83 -7.07
CA ARG A 42 24.87 -25.15 -7.67
C ARG A 42 25.74 -26.32 -7.19
N GLU A 43 26.94 -26.05 -6.69
CA GLU A 43 27.88 -27.08 -6.21
C GLU A 43 27.65 -27.41 -4.72
N SER A 44 26.58 -26.87 -4.11
CA SER A 44 26.20 -27.07 -2.71
C SER A 44 24.77 -27.58 -2.59
N CYS A 45 24.36 -27.99 -1.38
CA CYS A 45 22.97 -28.38 -1.08
C CYS A 45 21.96 -27.25 -1.38
N PHE A 46 22.38 -25.99 -1.22
CA PHE A 46 21.53 -24.82 -1.48
C PHE A 46 21.18 -24.68 -2.98
N GLY A 47 21.99 -25.24 -3.88
CA GLY A 47 21.69 -25.20 -5.31
C GLY A 47 20.45 -26.01 -5.67
N THR A 48 20.34 -27.22 -5.12
CA THR A 48 19.16 -28.08 -5.28
C THR A 48 17.94 -27.45 -4.61
N GLU A 49 18.08 -27.01 -3.36
CA GLU A 49 17.02 -26.36 -2.59
C GLU A 49 16.46 -25.13 -3.33
N TYR A 50 17.34 -24.22 -3.77
CA TYR A 50 16.96 -23.06 -4.57
C TYR A 50 16.22 -23.43 -5.85
N SER A 51 16.69 -24.47 -6.57
CA SER A 51 16.04 -24.91 -7.82
C SER A 51 14.62 -25.43 -7.57
N GLU A 52 14.41 -26.18 -6.48
CA GLU A 52 13.10 -26.69 -6.09
C GLU A 52 12.16 -25.55 -5.66
N MET A 53 12.66 -24.59 -4.88
CA MET A 53 11.86 -23.43 -4.46
C MET A 53 11.48 -22.53 -5.62
N VAL A 54 12.40 -22.27 -6.56
CA VAL A 54 12.10 -21.51 -7.78
C VAL A 54 11.05 -22.21 -8.63
N ALA A 55 11.15 -23.53 -8.81
CA ALA A 55 10.16 -24.28 -9.58
C ALA A 55 8.77 -24.15 -8.95
N LYS A 56 8.66 -24.25 -7.63
CA LYS A 56 7.39 -24.05 -6.92
C LYS A 56 6.88 -22.62 -7.05
N ALA A 57 7.73 -21.61 -6.84
CA ALA A 57 7.36 -20.21 -6.92
C ALA A 57 6.92 -19.75 -8.33
N ILE A 58 7.40 -20.40 -9.39
CA ILE A 58 6.98 -20.10 -10.77
C ILE A 58 5.60 -20.69 -11.09
N ASP A 59 5.30 -21.87 -10.53
CA ASP A 59 4.02 -22.57 -10.72
C ASP A 59 2.96 -22.15 -9.69
N ASP A 60 3.23 -21.13 -8.88
CA ASP A 60 2.41 -20.71 -7.75
C ASP A 60 1.39 -19.63 -8.16
N ASP A 61 0.12 -20.01 -8.18
CA ASP A 61 -0.99 -19.09 -8.47
C ASP A 61 -1.35 -18.19 -7.27
N ASP A 62 -0.97 -18.57 -6.04
CA ASP A 62 -1.38 -17.92 -4.78
C ASP A 62 -0.22 -17.14 -4.08
N GLU A 63 0.96 -17.07 -4.71
CA GLU A 63 2.18 -16.37 -4.25
C GLU A 63 2.76 -16.83 -2.88
N GLU A 64 2.24 -17.88 -2.24
CA GLU A 64 2.77 -18.43 -0.98
C GLU A 64 4.22 -18.95 -1.10
N TYR A 65 4.51 -19.73 -2.14
CA TYR A 65 5.87 -20.22 -2.44
C TYR A 65 6.79 -19.11 -2.93
N HIS A 66 6.24 -18.08 -3.58
CA HIS A 66 7.00 -16.89 -3.93
C HIS A 66 7.52 -16.18 -2.66
N ASP A 67 6.66 -15.98 -1.67
CA ASP A 67 7.03 -15.33 -0.40
C ASP A 67 8.03 -16.19 0.39
N LEU A 68 7.82 -17.51 0.44
CA LEU A 68 8.78 -18.43 1.07
C LEU A 68 10.17 -18.36 0.42
N LEU A 69 10.24 -18.23 -0.91
CA LEU A 69 11.51 -18.07 -1.61
C LEU A 69 12.14 -16.69 -1.34
N CYS A 70 11.33 -15.63 -1.27
CA CYS A 70 11.83 -14.32 -0.90
C CYS A 70 12.46 -14.35 0.49
N GLU A 71 11.77 -14.90 1.49
CA GLU A 71 12.29 -15.02 2.85
C GLU A 71 13.55 -15.90 2.91
N TRP A 72 13.60 -17.01 2.16
CA TRP A 72 14.81 -17.83 2.06
C TRP A 72 16.03 -17.06 1.53
N ILE A 73 15.82 -16.10 0.61
CA ILE A 73 16.89 -15.20 0.11
C ILE A 73 17.28 -14.16 1.18
N VAL A 74 16.32 -13.69 1.98
CA VAL A 74 16.51 -12.63 2.98
C VAL A 74 17.17 -13.14 4.25
N ASP A 75 16.79 -14.32 4.74
CA ASP A 75 17.21 -14.88 6.03
C ASP A 75 18.73 -14.86 6.26
N PRO A 76 19.58 -15.28 5.29
CA PRO A 76 21.04 -15.21 5.46
C PRO A 76 21.57 -13.78 5.66
N CYS A 77 20.80 -12.75 5.26
CA CYS A 77 21.18 -11.35 5.28
C CYS A 77 20.82 -10.62 6.59
N LEU A 78 19.99 -11.21 7.47
CA LEU A 78 19.46 -10.52 8.66
C LEU A 78 20.53 -9.99 9.61
N SER A 79 21.65 -10.73 9.77
CA SER A 79 22.76 -10.24 10.61
C SER A 79 23.42 -9.00 10.00
N TYR A 80 23.58 -8.97 8.67
CA TYR A 80 24.10 -7.82 7.93
C TYR A 80 23.16 -6.62 8.04
N PHE A 81 21.85 -6.82 7.94
CA PHE A 81 20.86 -5.76 8.12
C PHE A 81 20.98 -5.13 9.50
N ARG A 82 21.08 -5.96 10.54
CA ARG A 82 21.20 -5.48 11.92
C ARG A 82 22.45 -4.62 12.13
N GLU A 83 23.58 -5.04 11.59
CA GLU A 83 24.86 -4.32 11.73
C GLU A 83 24.89 -3.01 10.93
N SER A 84 24.30 -3.01 9.72
CA SER A 84 24.32 -1.84 8.83
C SER A 84 23.29 -0.77 9.20
N THR A 85 22.24 -1.12 9.96
CA THR A 85 21.15 -0.19 10.33
C THR A 85 21.17 0.27 11.79
N LEU A 86 22.29 0.10 12.51
CA LEU A 86 22.41 0.49 13.93
C LEU A 86 22.22 1.99 14.19
N ASN A 87 22.61 2.84 13.24
CA ASN A 87 22.69 4.28 13.42
C ASN A 87 21.63 5.05 12.60
N VAL A 88 20.57 4.40 12.15
CA VAL A 88 19.53 5.07 11.37
C VAL A 88 18.76 6.03 12.29
N PRO A 89 18.53 7.29 11.87
CA PRO A 89 17.69 8.22 12.62
C PRO A 89 16.29 7.65 12.88
N LYS A 90 15.74 7.90 14.07
CA LYS A 90 14.36 7.49 14.40
C LYS A 90 13.31 8.42 13.79
N GLU A 91 13.68 9.67 13.55
CA GLU A 91 12.82 10.59 12.82
C GLU A 91 13.28 10.62 11.37
N ILE A 92 12.44 10.11 10.47
CA ILE A 92 12.72 10.03 9.04
C ILE A 92 11.66 10.80 8.24
N THR A 93 12.08 11.32 7.09
CA THR A 93 11.23 11.96 6.11
C THR A 93 10.83 11.00 5.01
N PHE A 94 9.89 11.40 4.16
CA PHE A 94 9.59 10.65 2.93
C PHE A 94 10.81 10.58 2.01
N LYS A 95 11.68 11.59 2.01
CA LYS A 95 12.94 11.52 1.26
C LYS A 95 13.82 10.37 1.76
N ASP A 96 13.98 10.24 3.07
CA ASP A 96 14.84 9.21 3.66
C ASP A 96 14.33 7.80 3.35
N PHE A 97 13.01 7.62 3.22
CA PHE A 97 12.39 6.33 2.86
C PHE A 97 12.43 6.02 1.35
N TYR A 98 12.12 7.00 0.49
CA TYR A 98 12.00 6.81 -0.96
C TYR A 98 13.32 7.01 -1.72
N ASP A 99 14.32 7.64 -1.12
CA ASP A 99 15.70 7.73 -1.60
C ASP A 99 16.70 7.25 -0.52
N PRO A 100 16.60 5.99 -0.07
CA PRO A 100 17.39 5.49 1.05
C PRO A 100 18.80 5.04 0.62
N PRO A 101 19.76 5.00 1.55
CA PRO A 101 21.00 4.27 1.34
C PRO A 101 20.71 2.84 0.87
N THR A 102 21.41 2.39 -0.17
CA THR A 102 21.16 1.09 -0.79
C THR A 102 22.41 0.20 -0.72
N HIS A 103 22.25 -0.99 -0.14
CA HIS A 103 23.27 -2.03 -0.11
C HIS A 103 22.98 -3.08 -1.18
N HIS A 104 23.98 -3.41 -2.00
CA HIS A 104 23.87 -4.46 -3.01
C HIS A 104 24.56 -5.72 -2.51
N LEU A 105 23.79 -6.77 -2.28
CA LEU A 105 24.26 -8.03 -1.71
C LEU A 105 24.18 -9.16 -2.74
N LYS A 106 25.14 -10.07 -2.66
CA LYS A 106 25.13 -11.32 -3.40
C LYS A 106 25.25 -12.47 -2.42
N LEU A 107 24.33 -13.44 -2.49
CA LEU A 107 24.43 -14.66 -1.72
C LEU A 107 25.49 -15.59 -2.30
N LEU A 108 26.34 -16.11 -1.42
CA LEU A 108 27.41 -17.07 -1.74
C LEU A 108 27.44 -18.18 -0.69
N VAL A 109 28.05 -19.30 -1.03
CA VAL A 109 28.24 -20.43 -0.12
C VAL A 109 29.58 -20.31 0.59
N SER A 110 29.60 -20.51 1.91
CA SER A 110 30.80 -20.72 2.70
C SER A 110 30.60 -21.91 3.63
N GLY A 111 31.25 -23.04 3.31
CA GLY A 111 31.05 -24.29 4.04
C GLY A 111 29.60 -24.77 3.93
N SER A 112 28.92 -24.85 5.08
CA SER A 112 27.53 -25.31 5.19
C SER A 112 26.51 -24.18 5.34
N SER A 113 26.85 -22.95 4.94
CA SER A 113 25.99 -21.79 5.13
C SER A 113 25.98 -20.87 3.91
N LEU A 114 24.83 -20.26 3.64
CA LEU A 114 24.72 -19.08 2.77
C LEU A 114 25.12 -17.83 3.55
N TYR A 115 25.80 -16.91 2.90
CA TYR A 115 26.14 -15.62 3.49
C TYR A 115 26.06 -14.49 2.45
N PRO A 116 25.71 -13.27 2.89
CA PRO A 116 25.70 -12.09 2.03
C PRO A 116 27.12 -11.55 1.82
N LYS A 117 27.48 -11.28 0.58
CA LYS A 117 28.66 -10.50 0.22
C LYS A 117 28.26 -9.17 -0.38
N ALA A 118 28.75 -8.07 0.19
CA ALA A 118 28.56 -6.74 -0.38
C ALA A 118 29.23 -6.65 -1.78
N THR A 119 28.51 -6.01 -2.69
CA THR A 119 28.92 -5.80 -4.08
C THR A 119 28.68 -4.34 -4.47
N ARG A 120 29.21 -3.94 -5.63
CA ARG A 120 28.93 -2.61 -6.19
C ARG A 120 27.55 -2.60 -6.82
N ASP A 121 26.91 -1.43 -6.78
CA ASP A 121 25.73 -1.16 -7.59
C ASP A 121 26.04 -1.42 -9.07
N ARG A 122 25.15 -2.16 -9.73
CA ARG A 122 25.23 -2.47 -11.16
C ARG A 122 24.09 -1.85 -11.96
N GLY A 123 23.24 -1.02 -11.34
CA GLY A 123 22.07 -0.41 -11.97
C GLY A 123 20.99 -1.42 -12.36
N THR A 124 20.98 -2.61 -11.76
CA THR A 124 20.00 -3.67 -12.07
C THR A 124 18.68 -3.51 -11.33
N MET A 125 18.60 -2.59 -10.37
CA MET A 125 17.42 -2.34 -9.56
C MET A 125 16.61 -1.18 -10.15
N ASN A 126 15.30 -1.37 -10.29
CA ASN A 126 14.40 -0.26 -10.56
C ASN A 126 14.18 0.54 -9.28
N ALA A 127 14.95 1.61 -9.08
CA ALA A 127 14.79 2.50 -7.92
C ALA A 127 13.40 3.15 -7.84
N PHE A 128 12.60 3.04 -8.90
CA PHE A 128 11.28 3.64 -9.06
C PHE A 128 10.13 2.67 -8.87
N HIS A 129 10.34 1.44 -8.40
CA HIS A 129 9.22 0.50 -8.19
C HIS A 129 8.07 1.12 -7.37
N LEU A 130 8.38 2.04 -6.45
CA LEU A 130 7.41 2.72 -5.60
C LEU A 130 7.09 4.16 -6.04
N MET A 131 7.50 4.58 -7.24
CA MET A 131 7.39 5.96 -7.71
C MET A 131 7.14 6.04 -9.21
N ILE A 132 6.37 7.03 -9.64
CA ILE A 132 6.11 7.26 -11.08
C ILE A 132 6.96 8.43 -11.56
N PRO A 133 7.69 8.32 -12.68
CA PRO A 133 8.39 9.47 -13.26
C PRO A 133 7.40 10.61 -13.54
N SER A 134 7.61 11.79 -12.95
CA SER A 134 6.65 12.90 -13.03
C SER A 134 6.43 13.40 -14.45
N ARG A 135 7.41 13.21 -15.34
CA ARG A 135 7.31 13.51 -16.79
C ARG A 135 6.24 12.67 -17.51
N GLU A 136 5.82 11.56 -16.91
CA GLU A 136 4.80 10.66 -17.45
C GLU A 136 3.39 10.99 -16.99
N LEU A 137 3.26 11.96 -16.08
CA LEU A 137 2.00 12.42 -15.53
C LEU A 137 1.67 13.82 -16.08
N PRO A 138 0.37 14.17 -16.18
CA PRO A 138 -0.04 15.55 -16.43
C PRO A 138 0.52 16.50 -15.36
N PRO A 139 0.67 17.80 -15.69
CA PRO A 139 1.25 18.76 -14.76
C PRO A 139 0.36 19.09 -13.57
N PHE A 140 -0.95 18.80 -13.59
CA PHE A 140 -1.91 19.06 -12.51
C PHE A 140 -1.69 20.43 -11.85
N ALA A 141 -1.72 21.51 -12.63
CA ALA A 141 -1.27 22.84 -12.22
C ALA A 141 -2.08 23.38 -11.03
N GLU A 142 -3.30 22.89 -10.84
CA GLU A 142 -4.21 23.28 -9.78
C GLU A 142 -4.05 22.47 -8.48
N VAL A 143 -3.15 21.48 -8.46
CA VAL A 143 -2.83 20.68 -7.27
C VAL A 143 -1.45 21.09 -6.74
N PRO A 144 -1.37 21.52 -5.46
CA PRO A 144 -0.08 21.81 -4.83
C PRO A 144 0.87 20.61 -4.87
N ARG A 145 2.18 20.89 -4.85
CA ARG A 145 3.22 19.87 -4.74
C ARG A 145 3.93 19.99 -3.40
N SER A 146 4.08 18.86 -2.71
CA SER A 146 4.85 18.75 -1.48
C SER A 146 6.14 17.98 -1.75
N LYS A 147 7.27 18.51 -1.29
CA LYS A 147 8.56 17.80 -1.43
C LYS A 147 8.68 16.72 -0.37
N ALA A 148 9.30 15.62 -0.74
CA ALA A 148 9.56 14.49 0.16
C ALA A 148 10.35 14.89 1.41
N SER A 149 11.30 15.84 1.30
CA SER A 149 12.07 16.34 2.45
C SER A 149 11.24 17.09 3.49
N ASP A 150 10.08 17.63 3.07
CA ASP A 150 9.25 18.50 3.91
C ASP A 150 8.18 17.72 4.67
N LEU A 151 8.13 16.40 4.45
CA LEU A 151 7.15 15.48 5.02
C LEU A 151 7.84 14.51 5.96
N ARG A 152 7.46 14.52 7.23
CA ARG A 152 7.92 13.54 8.23
C ARG A 152 6.99 12.33 8.24
N ILE A 153 7.55 11.14 8.39
CA ILE A 153 6.78 9.91 8.60
C ILE A 153 6.35 9.84 10.07
N ILE A 154 5.11 9.42 10.32
CA ILE A 154 4.59 9.24 11.68
C ILE A 154 5.17 7.96 12.26
N SER A 155 5.93 8.07 13.35
CA SER A 155 6.41 6.92 14.14
C SER A 155 5.29 6.45 15.07
N ASP A 156 4.40 5.57 14.62
CA ASP A 156 3.50 4.83 15.51
C ASP A 156 4.08 3.46 15.87
N THR A 157 4.89 3.43 16.94
CA THR A 157 5.62 2.23 17.37
C THR A 157 4.72 1.09 17.89
N LYS A 158 3.39 1.29 17.97
CA LYS A 158 2.48 0.25 18.47
C LYS A 158 2.07 -0.74 17.38
N TRP A 159 2.06 -0.34 16.12
CA TRP A 159 1.43 -1.12 15.06
C TRP A 159 2.29 -1.26 13.79
N ASP A 160 3.10 -0.26 13.46
CA ASP A 160 3.82 -0.24 12.18
C ASP A 160 5.34 -0.24 12.40
N ASP A 161 6.07 -1.07 11.67
CA ASP A 161 7.50 -0.79 11.43
C ASP A 161 7.60 0.31 10.38
N TYR A 162 7.28 1.55 10.81
CA TYR A 162 7.21 2.75 9.97
C TYR A 162 8.49 3.07 9.18
N MET A 163 9.59 2.37 9.45
CA MET A 163 10.85 2.50 8.74
C MET A 163 11.05 1.40 7.68
N SER A 164 10.30 0.30 7.76
CA SER A 164 10.39 -0.83 6.83
C SER A 164 9.17 -0.89 5.91
N GLU A 165 7.99 -0.50 6.41
CA GLU A 165 6.74 -0.51 5.66
C GLU A 165 6.48 0.80 4.91
N ILE A 166 5.70 0.73 3.83
CA ILE A 166 5.29 1.91 3.06
C ILE A 166 4.52 2.87 4.00
N PRO A 167 4.95 4.14 4.13
CA PRO A 167 4.29 5.09 5.00
C PRO A 167 2.83 5.29 4.60
N GLN A 168 1.91 5.34 5.56
CA GLN A 168 0.49 5.64 5.30
C GLN A 168 0.08 7.05 5.76
N LYS A 169 0.94 7.74 6.52
CA LYS A 169 0.66 9.05 7.09
C LYS A 169 1.90 9.94 7.04
N ALA A 170 1.66 11.23 6.83
CA ALA A 170 2.69 12.25 6.81
C ALA A 170 2.36 13.38 7.80
N ILE A 171 3.39 13.97 8.40
CA ILE A 171 3.29 15.26 9.10
C ILE A 171 3.90 16.32 8.18
N THR A 172 3.09 17.31 7.83
CA THR A 172 3.52 18.47 7.03
C THR A 172 4.31 19.47 7.89
N SER A 173 5.00 20.40 7.24
CA SER A 173 5.85 21.41 7.91
C SER A 173 5.11 22.31 8.91
N ASP A 174 3.80 22.46 8.79
CA ASP A 174 2.92 23.16 9.73
C ASP A 174 2.50 22.29 10.94
N GLY A 175 2.94 21.04 11.00
CA GLY A 175 2.60 20.07 12.05
C GLY A 175 1.30 19.31 11.81
N THR A 176 0.61 19.51 10.67
CA THR A 176 -0.66 18.84 10.37
C THR A 176 -0.42 17.40 9.90
N SER A 177 -1.17 16.45 10.46
CA SER A 177 -1.17 15.06 9.98
C SER A 177 -2.05 14.90 8.74
N ARG A 178 -1.55 14.18 7.74
CA ARG A 178 -2.22 13.86 6.47
C ARG A 178 -2.18 12.36 6.21
N PHE A 179 -3.20 11.85 5.52
CA PHE A 179 -3.15 10.49 4.98
C PHE A 179 -2.31 10.50 3.70
N PHE A 180 -1.47 9.49 3.52
CA PHE A 180 -0.65 9.33 2.33
C PHE A 180 -1.08 8.07 1.57
N LYS A 181 -1.31 8.23 0.27
CA LYS A 181 -1.55 7.14 -0.67
C LYS A 181 -0.36 7.03 -1.63
N PRO A 182 0.32 5.87 -1.75
CA PRO A 182 1.46 5.71 -2.65
C PRO A 182 1.06 5.82 -4.13
N ALA A 183 2.03 6.13 -4.98
CA ALA A 183 1.89 6.17 -6.43
C ALA A 183 2.32 4.84 -7.09
N ASP A 184 1.73 3.73 -6.66
CA ASP A 184 2.04 2.38 -7.14
C ASP A 184 1.41 2.07 -8.52
N ASP A 185 0.18 2.52 -8.78
CA ASP A 185 -0.49 2.38 -10.07
C ASP A 185 -0.74 3.74 -10.74
N LYS A 186 -0.18 3.91 -11.92
CA LYS A 186 -0.30 5.14 -12.72
C LYS A 186 -1.74 5.44 -13.13
N LYS A 187 -2.53 4.45 -13.51
CA LYS A 187 -3.92 4.66 -13.95
C LYS A 187 -4.79 5.07 -12.76
N GLN A 188 -4.61 4.40 -11.61
CA GLN A 188 -5.33 4.73 -10.39
C GLN A 188 -4.97 6.13 -9.91
N LEU A 189 -3.68 6.50 -9.86
CA LEU A 189 -3.26 7.84 -9.49
C LEU A 189 -3.87 8.92 -10.39
N LEU A 190 -3.87 8.71 -11.72
CA LEU A 190 -4.46 9.66 -12.66
C LEU A 190 -5.96 9.84 -12.42
N ARG A 191 -6.68 8.74 -12.20
CA ARG A 191 -8.13 8.77 -11.95
C ARG A 191 -8.45 9.44 -10.61
N GLU A 192 -7.68 9.13 -9.57
CA GLU A 192 -7.83 9.73 -8.24
C GLU A 192 -7.68 11.26 -8.33
N VAL A 193 -6.60 11.74 -8.96
CA VAL A 193 -6.37 13.19 -9.10
C VAL A 193 -7.47 13.87 -9.94
N ASP A 194 -7.89 13.27 -11.07
CA ASP A 194 -8.98 13.81 -11.91
C ASP A 194 -10.29 13.93 -11.10
N MET A 195 -10.64 12.90 -10.34
CA MET A 195 -11.86 12.87 -9.54
C MET A 195 -11.86 13.97 -8.48
N HIS A 196 -10.76 14.16 -7.74
CA HIS A 196 -10.68 15.24 -6.75
C HIS A 196 -10.70 16.64 -7.35
N LEU A 197 -10.08 16.83 -8.52
CA LEU A 197 -10.16 18.09 -9.25
C LEU A 197 -11.61 18.41 -9.64
N ARG A 198 -12.34 17.43 -10.20
CA ARG A 198 -13.72 17.61 -10.63
C ARG A 198 -14.70 17.73 -9.46
N ILE A 199 -14.48 17.04 -8.34
CA ILE A 199 -15.24 17.23 -7.09
C ILE A 199 -15.10 18.68 -6.61
N ARG A 200 -13.87 19.22 -6.66
CA ARG A 200 -13.61 20.62 -6.28
C ARG A 200 -14.28 21.61 -7.25
N GLU A 201 -14.20 21.37 -8.55
CA GLU A 201 -14.85 22.21 -9.58
C GLU A 201 -16.37 22.20 -9.48
N ALA A 202 -16.96 21.07 -9.08
CA ALA A 202 -18.38 20.93 -8.78
C ALA A 202 -18.80 21.63 -7.47
N GLY A 203 -17.86 22.17 -6.70
CA GLY A 203 -18.14 22.79 -5.40
C GLY A 203 -18.52 21.79 -4.30
N LEU A 204 -18.18 20.51 -4.47
CA LEU A 204 -18.61 19.45 -3.56
C LEU A 204 -17.68 19.21 -2.37
N ARG A 205 -16.48 19.81 -2.38
CA ARG A 205 -15.39 19.56 -1.42
C ARG A 205 -15.83 19.52 0.06
N ASP A 206 -16.71 20.45 0.45
CA ASP A 206 -17.18 20.58 1.84
C ASP A 206 -18.66 20.20 2.01
N THR A 207 -19.30 19.72 0.94
CA THR A 207 -20.72 19.35 0.94
C THR A 207 -20.93 17.84 1.06
N ILE A 208 -19.94 17.04 0.69
CA ILE A 208 -19.97 15.58 0.79
C ILE A 208 -18.84 15.06 1.71
N LYS A 209 -18.99 13.83 2.18
CA LYS A 209 -18.00 13.19 3.08
C LYS A 209 -16.99 12.39 2.27
N VAL A 210 -16.01 13.09 1.70
CA VAL A 210 -14.85 12.52 0.99
C VAL A 210 -13.55 13.12 1.53
N ALA A 211 -12.46 12.36 1.49
CA ALA A 211 -11.15 12.88 1.89
C ALA A 211 -10.61 13.84 0.82
N ASN A 212 -10.30 15.09 1.16
CA ASN A 212 -9.83 16.05 0.15
C ASN A 212 -8.37 15.83 -0.24
N LEU A 213 -8.08 15.87 -1.54
CA LEU A 213 -6.71 15.93 -2.03
C LEU A 213 -6.03 17.25 -1.61
N HIS A 214 -4.96 17.13 -0.84
CA HIS A 214 -4.13 18.24 -0.37
C HIS A 214 -3.02 18.58 -1.37
N SER A 215 -2.21 17.59 -1.75
CA SER A 215 -1.05 17.79 -2.62
C SER A 215 -0.55 16.50 -3.25
N ILE A 216 0.16 16.62 -4.36
CA ILE A 216 0.98 15.54 -4.93
C ILE A 216 2.35 15.56 -4.24
N VAL A 217 2.81 14.41 -3.76
CA VAL A 217 4.15 14.25 -3.18
C VAL A 217 5.14 13.97 -4.28
N VAL A 218 6.24 14.71 -4.31
CA VAL A 218 7.30 14.57 -5.31
C VAL A 218 8.68 14.46 -4.66
N SER A 219 9.63 13.86 -5.37
CA SER A 219 11.05 13.94 -5.01
C SER A 219 11.51 15.41 -4.95
N ASP A 220 12.59 15.68 -4.22
CA ASP A 220 13.09 17.05 -4.05
C ASP A 220 13.50 17.72 -5.37
N ASP A 221 13.96 16.92 -6.35
CA ASP A 221 14.27 17.35 -7.71
C ASP A 221 13.06 17.37 -8.65
N ALA A 222 11.88 17.02 -8.13
CA ALA A 222 10.58 16.95 -8.80
C ALA A 222 10.52 16.03 -10.03
N LYS A 223 11.47 15.10 -10.17
CA LYS A 223 11.47 14.13 -11.28
C LYS A 223 10.59 12.92 -11.03
N MET A 224 10.32 12.60 -9.76
CA MET A 224 9.53 11.46 -9.36
C MET A 224 8.30 11.91 -8.57
N THR A 225 7.16 11.30 -8.86
CA THR A 225 5.94 11.39 -8.08
C THR A 225 5.89 10.18 -7.15
N ILE A 226 5.80 10.46 -5.86
CA ILE A 226 5.87 9.47 -4.78
C ILE A 226 4.46 9.02 -4.36
N GLY A 227 3.49 9.93 -4.38
CA GLY A 227 2.13 9.64 -3.94
C GLY A 227 1.26 10.88 -3.80
N LEU A 228 0.16 10.74 -3.09
CA LEU A 228 -0.85 11.77 -2.86
C LEU A 228 -1.06 11.97 -1.36
N LEU A 229 -1.24 13.22 -0.93
CA LEU A 229 -1.66 13.55 0.44
C LEU A 229 -3.13 13.94 0.47
N PHE A 230 -3.84 13.39 1.45
CA PHE A 230 -5.24 13.69 1.73
C PHE A 230 -5.43 14.25 3.13
N ASP A 231 -6.52 15.00 3.32
CA ASP A 231 -7.02 15.32 4.65
C ASP A 231 -7.21 14.02 5.45
N LEU A 232 -6.63 13.95 6.65
CA LEU A 232 -6.76 12.78 7.50
C LEU A 232 -8.17 12.75 8.12
N ILE A 233 -8.95 11.73 7.77
CA ILE A 233 -10.25 11.50 8.41
C ILE A 233 -10.00 11.10 9.87
N PRO A 234 -10.67 11.73 10.85
CA PRO A 234 -10.51 11.39 12.27
C PRO A 234 -11.24 10.07 12.57
N SER A 235 -10.61 8.95 12.21
CA SER A 235 -11.08 7.58 12.47
C SER A 235 -10.11 6.82 13.37
N THR A 236 -10.58 5.70 13.92
CA THR A 236 -9.75 4.73 14.64
C THR A 236 -9.00 3.77 13.71
N GLY A 237 -9.01 4.03 12.40
CA GLY A 237 -8.48 3.12 11.38
C GLY A 237 -9.51 2.12 10.84
N ASP A 238 -10.76 2.21 11.29
CA ASP A 238 -11.82 1.30 10.90
C ASP A 238 -12.45 1.69 9.56
N SER A 239 -12.35 0.78 8.59
CA SER A 239 -13.26 0.75 7.46
C SER A 239 -14.53 -0.01 7.84
N LEU A 240 -15.55 0.04 6.99
CA LEU A 240 -16.80 -0.68 7.22
C LEU A 240 -16.58 -2.20 7.34
N TYR A 241 -15.46 -2.75 6.85
CA TYR A 241 -15.07 -4.14 7.07
C TYR A 241 -15.07 -4.56 8.55
N THR A 242 -14.52 -3.72 9.44
CA THR A 242 -14.38 -4.09 10.87
C THR A 242 -15.71 -4.05 11.61
N HIS A 243 -16.76 -3.52 10.98
CA HIS A 243 -18.10 -3.42 11.55
C HIS A 243 -19.07 -4.49 11.07
N LYS A 244 -18.68 -5.41 10.16
CA LYS A 244 -19.57 -6.49 9.68
C LYS A 244 -20.17 -7.25 10.87
N ASN A 245 -21.50 -7.41 10.88
CA ASN A 245 -22.26 -8.13 11.92
C ASN A 245 -22.02 -7.63 13.36
N SER A 246 -21.57 -6.38 13.53
CA SER A 246 -21.37 -5.78 14.85
C SER A 246 -22.62 -5.08 15.37
N ALA A 247 -22.69 -4.89 16.70
CA ALA A 247 -23.74 -4.07 17.32
C ALA A 247 -23.76 -2.63 16.77
N LEU A 248 -22.58 -2.09 16.43
CA LEU A 248 -22.45 -0.78 15.80
C LEU A 248 -23.07 -0.77 14.40
N ALA A 249 -22.86 -1.81 13.60
CA ALA A 249 -23.54 -1.95 12.32
C ALA A 249 -25.05 -1.95 12.49
N SER A 250 -25.61 -2.73 13.42
CA SER A 250 -27.06 -2.70 13.66
C SER A 250 -27.57 -1.32 14.10
N GLN A 251 -26.81 -0.62 14.95
CA GLN A 251 -27.18 0.69 15.48
C GLN A 251 -27.12 1.80 14.41
N TYR A 252 -26.08 1.81 13.57
CA TYR A 252 -25.79 2.90 12.64
C TYR A 252 -26.09 2.59 11.18
N HIS A 253 -26.57 1.38 10.87
CA HIS A 253 -26.90 0.91 9.51
C HIS A 253 -27.60 1.96 8.66
N ALA A 254 -28.77 2.44 9.11
CA ALA A 254 -29.59 3.39 8.35
C ALA A 254 -28.86 4.71 8.10
N ARG A 255 -28.07 5.18 9.07
CA ARG A 255 -27.28 6.41 8.96
C ARG A 255 -26.16 6.25 7.96
N TRP A 256 -25.38 5.18 8.05
CA TRP A 256 -24.27 4.91 7.13
C TRP A 256 -24.77 4.72 5.71
N LYS A 257 -25.86 3.95 5.52
CA LYS A 257 -26.51 3.79 4.21
C LYS A 257 -26.95 5.14 3.64
N GLN A 258 -27.58 5.99 4.46
CA GLN A 258 -28.02 7.31 4.04
C GLN A 258 -26.85 8.21 3.63
N GLN A 259 -25.76 8.24 4.42
CA GLN A 259 -24.61 9.10 4.16
C GLN A 259 -23.83 8.68 2.91
N VAL A 260 -23.63 7.38 2.72
CA VAL A 260 -22.98 6.83 1.52
C VAL A 260 -23.86 7.09 0.30
N THR A 261 -25.16 6.78 0.37
CA THR A 261 -26.12 7.06 -0.72
C THR A 261 -26.10 8.53 -1.10
N ALA A 262 -26.22 9.45 -0.14
CA ALA A 262 -26.22 10.89 -0.40
C ALA A 262 -24.92 11.35 -1.08
N THR A 263 -23.77 10.81 -0.68
CA THR A 263 -22.48 11.10 -1.32
C THR A 263 -22.46 10.62 -2.77
N VAL A 264 -22.90 9.39 -3.04
CA VAL A 264 -22.98 8.83 -4.39
C VAL A 264 -23.99 9.58 -5.27
N GLU A 265 -25.13 10.00 -4.74
CA GLU A 265 -26.11 10.84 -5.45
C GLU A 265 -25.48 12.16 -5.91
N GLN A 266 -24.73 12.84 -5.03
CA GLN A 266 -24.05 14.10 -5.36
C GLN A 266 -22.95 13.91 -6.41
N LEU A 267 -22.18 12.82 -6.34
CA LEU A 267 -21.21 12.49 -7.38
C LEU A 267 -21.92 12.25 -8.72
N HIS A 268 -22.96 11.42 -8.73
CA HIS A 268 -23.68 11.04 -9.93
C HIS A 268 -24.41 12.22 -10.60
N SER A 269 -24.93 13.18 -9.82
CA SER A 269 -25.58 14.39 -10.35
C SER A 269 -24.60 15.30 -11.10
N HIS A 270 -23.30 15.18 -10.82
CA HIS A 270 -22.21 15.90 -11.51
C HIS A 270 -21.45 15.03 -12.52
N ASN A 271 -22.01 13.88 -12.91
CA ASN A 271 -21.38 12.91 -13.82
C ASN A 271 -20.00 12.42 -13.34
N LEU A 272 -19.84 12.31 -12.03
CA LEU A 272 -18.73 11.64 -11.35
C LEU A 272 -19.18 10.23 -10.98
N VAL A 273 -18.25 9.28 -10.96
CA VAL A 273 -18.49 7.88 -10.63
C VAL A 273 -17.43 7.46 -9.62
N TRP A 274 -17.86 6.91 -8.48
CA TRP A 274 -16.95 6.42 -7.45
C TRP A 274 -16.08 5.30 -8.01
N GLY A 275 -16.72 4.23 -8.52
CA GLY A 275 -16.08 3.27 -9.41
C GLY A 275 -15.27 2.17 -8.75
N ASP A 276 -15.17 2.13 -7.41
CA ASP A 276 -14.61 1.02 -6.65
C ASP A 276 -15.35 0.81 -5.31
N VAL A 277 -16.62 0.44 -5.41
CA VAL A 277 -17.50 0.33 -4.23
C VAL A 277 -17.27 -1.00 -3.51
N HIS A 278 -16.72 -0.93 -2.31
CA HIS A 278 -16.63 -2.03 -1.37
C HIS A 278 -16.48 -1.49 0.08
N PRO A 279 -16.68 -2.32 1.14
CA PRO A 279 -16.64 -1.87 2.53
C PRO A 279 -15.30 -1.23 2.97
N GLY A 280 -14.20 -1.60 2.32
CA GLY A 280 -12.86 -1.06 2.62
C GLY A 280 -12.71 0.41 2.22
N ASN A 281 -13.46 0.85 1.21
CA ASN A 281 -13.49 2.22 0.75
C ASN A 281 -14.56 3.07 1.45
N ILE A 282 -15.11 2.57 2.56
CA ILE A 282 -16.01 3.31 3.46
C ILE A 282 -15.35 3.42 4.82
N VAL A 283 -14.88 4.61 5.17
CA VAL A 283 -14.23 4.89 6.47
C VAL A 283 -15.28 5.39 7.46
N ILE A 284 -15.26 4.86 8.68
CA ILE A 284 -16.11 5.35 9.77
C ILE A 284 -15.31 6.29 10.67
N ASP A 285 -15.75 7.55 10.76
CA ASP A 285 -15.10 8.51 11.65
C ASP A 285 -15.48 8.29 13.12
N THR A 286 -14.75 8.95 14.01
CA THR A 286 -14.97 8.94 15.47
C THR A 286 -16.35 9.44 15.92
N SER A 287 -17.11 10.09 15.03
CA SER A 287 -18.52 10.50 15.25
C SER A 287 -19.53 9.55 14.59
N PHE A 288 -19.06 8.38 14.17
CA PHE A 288 -19.81 7.34 13.46
C PHE A 288 -20.45 7.84 12.16
N ASN A 289 -19.81 8.77 11.45
CA ASN A 289 -20.20 9.10 10.08
C ASN A 289 -19.41 8.25 9.08
N ALA A 290 -20.08 7.86 8.00
CA ALA A 290 -19.46 7.20 6.86
C ALA A 290 -18.85 8.22 5.89
N TRP A 291 -17.62 7.96 5.47
CA TRP A 291 -16.88 8.69 4.45
C TRP A 291 -16.60 7.78 3.27
N VAL A 292 -16.79 8.30 2.06
CA VAL A 292 -16.42 7.63 0.81
C VAL A 292 -14.98 8.00 0.47
N VAL A 293 -14.12 7.00 0.29
CA VAL A 293 -12.72 7.18 -0.07
C VAL A 293 -12.38 6.33 -1.30
N ASP A 294 -11.17 6.54 -1.82
CA ASP A 294 -10.60 5.86 -2.99
C ASP A 294 -11.40 6.04 -4.30
N PHE A 295 -10.84 6.86 -5.19
CA PHE A 295 -11.35 7.10 -6.53
C PHE A 295 -10.40 6.57 -7.61
N GLY A 296 -9.39 5.79 -7.24
CA GLY A 296 -8.43 5.17 -8.15
C GLY A 296 -9.09 4.15 -9.10
N GLY A 297 -10.27 3.67 -8.72
CA GLY A 297 -11.02 2.66 -9.45
C GLY A 297 -10.49 1.26 -9.14
N GLY A 298 -11.27 0.25 -9.51
CA GLY A 298 -11.00 -1.10 -9.09
C GLY A 298 -12.26 -1.94 -9.22
N SER A 299 -12.20 -3.17 -8.75
CA SER A 299 -13.38 -4.02 -8.65
C SER A 299 -13.09 -5.19 -7.73
N ILE A 300 -13.79 -5.22 -6.60
CA ILE A 300 -13.95 -6.44 -5.82
C ILE A 300 -15.22 -7.15 -6.31
N VAL A 301 -15.04 -8.30 -6.96
CA VAL A 301 -16.11 -9.04 -7.66
C VAL A 301 -17.27 -9.39 -6.73
N GLU A 302 -17.00 -9.63 -5.45
CA GLU A 302 -18.00 -9.87 -4.40
C GLU A 302 -19.03 -8.74 -4.29
N PHE A 303 -18.60 -7.49 -4.47
CA PHE A 303 -19.45 -6.30 -4.34
C PHE A 303 -19.95 -5.78 -5.67
N VAL A 304 -19.07 -5.69 -6.67
CA VAL A 304 -19.39 -5.16 -7.99
C VAL A 304 -18.78 -6.04 -9.08
N PRO A 305 -19.58 -6.65 -9.97
CA PRO A 305 -19.05 -7.41 -11.09
C PRO A 305 -18.15 -6.55 -11.99
N ARG A 306 -17.01 -7.08 -12.46
CA ARG A 306 -16.03 -6.35 -13.30
C ARG A 306 -16.66 -5.62 -14.49
N LYS A 307 -17.69 -6.20 -15.13
CA LYS A 307 -18.41 -5.60 -16.26
C LYS A 307 -19.18 -4.31 -15.94
N LYS A 308 -19.40 -4.02 -14.66
CA LYS A 308 -20.08 -2.82 -14.15
C LYS A 308 -19.16 -1.91 -13.33
N ALA A 309 -17.92 -2.34 -13.08
CA ALA A 309 -16.95 -1.54 -12.36
C ALA A 309 -16.72 -0.20 -13.08
N GLY A 310 -16.55 0.88 -12.31
CA GLY A 310 -16.38 2.22 -12.89
C GLY A 310 -17.64 2.80 -13.57
N THR A 311 -18.84 2.31 -13.26
CA THR A 311 -20.11 2.85 -13.79
C THR A 311 -21.08 3.26 -12.67
N LYS A 312 -21.99 4.20 -12.95
CA LYS A 312 -23.04 4.63 -11.99
C LYS A 312 -23.90 3.45 -11.52
N ASP A 313 -24.22 2.53 -12.44
CA ASP A 313 -24.99 1.32 -12.12
C ASP A 313 -24.20 0.36 -11.24
N GLY A 314 -22.88 0.29 -11.43
CA GLY A 314 -21.96 -0.45 -10.57
C GLY A 314 -21.92 0.13 -9.16
N ASP A 315 -21.86 1.44 -9.03
CA ASP A 315 -21.86 2.11 -7.73
C ASP A 315 -23.14 1.81 -6.94
N TRP A 316 -24.31 1.93 -7.59
CA TRP A 316 -25.59 1.60 -6.93
C TRP A 316 -25.72 0.13 -6.58
N GLN A 317 -25.25 -0.77 -7.45
CA GLN A 317 -25.23 -2.19 -7.14
C GLN A 317 -24.34 -2.48 -5.92
N GLY A 318 -23.14 -1.88 -5.85
CA GLY A 318 -22.23 -2.05 -4.73
C GLY A 318 -22.82 -1.51 -3.42
N VAL A 319 -23.41 -0.32 -3.42
CA VAL A 319 -24.07 0.26 -2.23
C VAL A 319 -25.21 -0.65 -1.75
N GLY A 320 -26.05 -1.15 -2.66
CA GLY A 320 -27.08 -2.13 -2.33
C GLY A 320 -26.50 -3.40 -1.73
N LYS A 321 -25.48 -4.00 -2.37
CA LYS A 321 -24.83 -5.22 -1.90
C LYS A 321 -24.25 -5.07 -0.49
N ILE A 322 -23.58 -3.96 -0.22
CA ILE A 322 -22.98 -3.67 1.10
C ILE A 322 -24.05 -3.57 2.18
N PHE A 323 -25.06 -2.72 1.99
CA PHE A 323 -25.99 -2.37 3.06
C PHE A 323 -27.20 -3.29 3.14
N ASP A 324 -27.64 -3.90 2.05
CA ASP A 324 -28.85 -4.73 2.05
C ASP A 324 -28.55 -6.23 2.25
N GLU A 325 -27.30 -6.66 2.01
CA GLU A 325 -26.94 -8.08 2.08
C GLU A 325 -25.74 -8.34 3.00
N TRP A 326 -24.64 -7.59 2.85
CA TRP A 326 -23.36 -7.97 3.44
C TRP A 326 -23.14 -7.50 4.90
N ILE A 327 -23.52 -6.26 5.25
CA ILE A 327 -23.13 -5.66 6.54
C ILE A 327 -23.81 -6.30 7.76
N LEU A 328 -25.03 -6.83 7.58
CA LEU A 328 -25.84 -7.52 8.60
C LEU A 328 -26.21 -8.94 8.14
N GLU A 329 -25.31 -9.59 7.40
CA GLU A 329 -25.52 -10.95 6.91
C GLU A 329 -25.76 -11.91 8.08
N ASN A 330 -26.98 -12.43 8.18
CA ASN A 330 -27.32 -13.48 9.13
C ASN A 330 -26.57 -14.76 8.71
N ASN A 331 -25.65 -15.23 9.55
CA ASN A 331 -25.07 -16.56 9.40
C ASN A 331 -26.12 -17.63 9.79
N ASP A 332 -27.19 -17.78 9.01
CA ASP A 332 -28.12 -18.91 9.11
C ASP A 332 -27.53 -20.15 8.42
N SER A 333 -26.29 -20.48 8.78
CA SER A 333 -25.65 -21.76 8.45
C SER A 333 -25.05 -22.40 9.70
N ASP A 334 -25.79 -22.35 10.80
CA ASP A 334 -25.58 -23.20 11.97
C ASP A 334 -26.85 -24.03 12.21
N HIS A 335 -27.22 -24.84 11.21
CA HIS A 335 -28.32 -25.78 11.32
C HIS A 335 -27.94 -27.18 10.81
N HIS A 336 -27.95 -28.10 11.78
CA HIS A 336 -28.17 -29.53 11.71
C HIS A 336 -26.95 -30.45 11.55
N VAL A 337 -26.35 -30.79 12.69
CA VAL A 337 -26.21 -32.21 13.06
C VAL A 337 -26.75 -32.38 14.48
N GLU A 338 -27.97 -32.92 14.58
CA GLU A 338 -28.43 -33.64 15.77
C GLU A 338 -27.64 -34.93 15.98
#